data_AF-A0A6N9QHX0-F1
#
_entry.id   AF-A0A6N9QHX0-F1
#
_cell.length_a   1.000
_cell.length_b   1.000
_cell.length_c   1.000
_cell.angle_alpha   90.00
_cell.angle_beta   90.00
_cell.angle_gamma   90.00
#
_symmetry.space_group_name_H-M   'P 1'
#
loop_
_entity.id
_entity.type
_entity.pdbx_description
1 polymer ?
#
loop_
_entity_poly.entity_id
_entity_poly.type
_entity_poly.pdbx_seq_one_letter_code
_entity_poly.pdbx_strand_id
1 'polypeptide(L)'
;MAHISDKELKQYFKQIKLLLPLRRKKEKQFLKEFQENIADFVDLNPDCSLDDIYSHFGRPQDVVRDYLSTMDSADLCKQVCVRKRVKHAAAMILVLCLTAFLLHAGVVYKIYLDQKNQVITHRLIVIE
;
A
#
# COMPACT_ATOMS: atom_id res chain seq x y z
N MET A 1 5.89 30.15 -32.66
CA MET A 1 5.51 28.73 -32.64
C MET A 1 5.64 28.29 -31.19
N ALA A 2 4.50 28.09 -30.52
CA ALA A 2 4.48 27.72 -29.11
C ALA A 2 4.40 26.19 -29.06
N HIS A 3 5.56 25.54 -28.90
CA HIS A 3 5.64 24.10 -28.74
C HIS A 3 5.78 23.78 -27.25
N ILE A 4 4.91 22.92 -26.72
CA ILE A 4 4.98 22.47 -25.33
C ILE A 4 6.31 21.76 -25.08
N SER A 5 7.08 22.22 -24.10
CA SER A 5 8.34 21.56 -23.77
C SER A 5 8.11 20.27 -22.97
N ASP A 6 8.98 19.26 -23.15
CA ASP A 6 8.99 18.05 -22.32
C ASP A 6 9.03 18.35 -20.82
N LYS A 7 9.64 19.48 -20.44
CA LYS A 7 9.73 19.94 -19.05
C LYS A 7 8.36 20.35 -18.51
N GLU A 8 7.60 21.12 -19.29
CA GLU A 8 6.25 21.56 -18.92
C GLU A 8 5.29 20.39 -18.82
N LEU A 9 5.37 19.46 -19.77
CA LEU A 9 4.57 18.24 -19.77
C LEU A 9 4.88 17.36 -18.53
N LYS A 10 6.16 17.17 -18.21
CA LYS A 10 6.58 16.47 -16.99
C LYS A 10 6.10 17.17 -15.72
N GLN A 11 6.13 18.51 -15.70
CA GLN A 11 5.68 19.29 -14.56
C GLN A 11 4.17 19.18 -14.35
N TYR A 12 3.39 19.20 -15.43
CA TYR A 12 1.96 18.96 -15.41
C TYR A 12 1.61 17.59 -14.80
N PHE A 13 2.23 16.51 -15.29
CA PHE A 13 2.02 15.18 -14.71
C PHE A 13 2.49 15.06 -13.27
N LYS A 14 3.59 15.75 -12.90
CA LYS A 14 4.07 15.77 -11.52
C LYS A 14 3.05 16.41 -10.58
N GLN A 15 2.36 17.47 -11.00
CA GLN A 15 1.31 18.10 -10.20
C GLN A 15 0.11 17.18 -10.02
N ILE A 16 -0.37 16.53 -11.10
CA ILE A 16 -1.44 15.52 -11.02
C ILE A 16 -1.05 14.39 -10.06
N LYS A 17 0.19 13.91 -10.18
CA LYS A 17 0.73 12.84 -9.33
C LYS A 17 0.77 13.23 -7.85
N LEU A 18 1.08 14.49 -7.53
CA LEU A 18 1.12 14.98 -6.16
C LEU A 18 -0.28 15.15 -5.54
N LEU A 19 -1.26 15.50 -6.37
CA LEU A 19 -2.64 15.71 -5.94
C LEU A 19 -3.42 14.39 -5.79
N LEU A 20 -3.06 13.36 -6.55
CA LEU A 20 -3.68 12.04 -6.46
C LEU A 20 -3.17 11.23 -5.25
N PRO A 21 -4.05 10.57 -4.48
CA PRO A 21 -3.65 9.68 -3.39
C PRO A 21 -3.13 8.32 -3.91
N LEU A 22 -2.09 8.29 -4.77
CA LEU A 22 -1.49 7.16 -5.52
C LEU A 22 -1.08 5.91 -4.72
N ARG A 23 -2.03 5.28 -4.04
CA ARG A 23 -1.85 4.07 -3.25
C ARG A 23 -2.32 2.82 -3.98
N ARG A 24 -3.04 2.93 -5.10
CA ARG A 24 -3.69 1.79 -5.78
C ARG A 24 -3.25 1.59 -7.22
N LYS A 25 -3.41 0.34 -7.69
CA LYS A 25 -3.22 -0.05 -9.10
C LYS A 25 -4.13 0.76 -10.04
N LYS A 26 -5.38 1.03 -9.63
CA LYS A 26 -6.34 1.84 -10.40
C LYS A 26 -5.83 3.25 -10.67
N GLU A 27 -5.29 3.94 -9.66
CA GLU A 27 -4.78 5.32 -9.82
C GLU A 27 -3.54 5.36 -10.71
N LYS A 28 -2.68 4.34 -10.61
CA LYS A 28 -1.53 4.19 -11.52
C LYS A 28 -1.96 3.92 -12.96
N GLN A 29 -3.00 3.10 -13.14
CA GLN A 29 -3.54 2.77 -14.46
C GLN A 29 -4.19 4.00 -15.09
N PHE A 30 -5.03 4.72 -14.34
CA PHE A 30 -5.60 6.00 -14.78
C PHE A 30 -4.52 6.99 -15.20
N LEU A 31 -3.47 7.18 -14.38
CA LEU A 31 -2.40 8.10 -14.72
C LEU A 31 -1.63 7.67 -15.99
N LYS A 32 -1.47 6.36 -16.22
CA LYS A 32 -0.82 5.84 -17.42
C LYS A 32 -1.67 6.08 -18.67
N GLU A 33 -2.96 5.75 -18.61
CA GLU A 33 -3.91 6.01 -19.70
C GLU A 33 -4.00 7.52 -20.00
N PHE A 34 -4.01 8.35 -18.96
CA PHE A 34 -4.02 9.80 -19.11
C PHE A 34 -2.72 10.35 -19.72
N GLN A 35 -1.58 9.77 -19.38
CA GLN A 35 -0.29 10.10 -19.99
C GLN A 35 -0.23 9.73 -21.48
N GLU A 36 -0.75 8.54 -21.83
CA GLU A 36 -0.81 8.06 -23.21
C GLU A 36 -1.72 8.98 -24.06
N ASN A 37 -2.91 9.31 -23.57
CA ASN A 37 -3.83 10.21 -24.28
C ASN A 37 -3.24 11.60 -24.57
N ILE A 38 -2.43 12.15 -23.65
CA ILE A 38 -1.78 13.44 -23.87
C ILE A 38 -0.59 13.29 -24.83
N ALA A 39 0.18 12.20 -24.74
CA ALA A 39 1.25 11.94 -25.68
C ALA A 39 0.72 11.83 -27.11
N ASP A 40 -0.37 11.08 -27.31
CA ASP A 40 -1.05 10.95 -28.61
C ASP A 40 -1.54 12.30 -29.14
N PHE A 41 -2.02 13.18 -28.25
CA PHE A 41 -2.47 14.52 -28.62
C PHE A 41 -1.32 15.44 -29.04
N VAL A 42 -0.18 15.38 -28.34
CA VAL A 42 1.03 16.14 -28.66
C VAL A 42 1.65 15.64 -29.97
N ASP A 43 1.67 14.32 -30.19
CA ASP A 43 2.15 13.72 -31.43
C ASP A 43 1.30 14.12 -32.64
N LEU A 44 -0.02 14.26 -32.46
CA LEU A 44 -0.94 14.71 -33.51
C LEU A 44 -0.87 16.23 -33.74
N ASN A 45 -0.45 17.00 -32.73
CA ASN A 45 -0.40 18.46 -32.76
C ASN A 45 0.97 18.96 -32.27
N PRO A 46 2.02 18.92 -33.11
CA PRO A 46 3.38 19.28 -32.71
C PRO A 46 3.52 20.76 -32.32
N ASP A 47 2.61 21.64 -32.75
CA ASP A 47 2.57 23.06 -32.38
C ASP A 47 1.65 23.36 -31.18
N CYS A 48 1.23 22.34 -30.42
CA CYS A 48 0.40 22.55 -29.24
C CYS A 48 1.19 23.21 -28.09
N SER A 49 0.53 24.13 -27.39
CA SER A 49 1.02 24.83 -26.21
C SER A 49 0.47 24.22 -24.92
N LEU A 50 1.06 24.57 -23.79
CA LEU A 50 0.55 24.18 -22.46
C LEU A 50 -0.90 24.65 -22.24
N ASP A 51 -1.29 25.78 -22.82
CA ASP A 51 -2.66 26.31 -22.72
C ASP A 51 -3.67 25.41 -23.48
N ASP A 52 -3.26 24.83 -24.62
CA ASP A 52 -4.07 23.87 -25.37
C ASP A 52 -4.29 22.59 -24.56
N ILE A 53 -3.27 22.13 -23.84
CA ILE A 53 -3.41 21.01 -22.89
C ILE A 53 -4.42 21.36 -21.79
N TYR A 54 -4.35 22.58 -21.23
CA TYR A 54 -5.33 23.02 -20.22
C TYR A 54 -6.74 23.16 -20.78
N SER A 55 -6.90 23.59 -22.03
CA SER A 55 -8.20 23.70 -22.67
C SER A 55 -8.80 22.34 -23.01
N HIS A 56 -7.98 21.38 -23.45
CA HIS A 56 -8.45 20.09 -23.95
C HIS A 56 -8.57 19.03 -22.84
N PHE A 57 -7.65 19.02 -21.89
CA PHE A 57 -7.60 18.04 -20.80
C PHE A 57 -7.95 18.63 -19.43
N GLY A 58 -7.98 19.96 -19.30
CA GLY A 58 -8.22 20.64 -18.03
C GLY A 58 -6.93 20.96 -17.27
N ARG A 59 -7.06 21.76 -16.20
CA ARG A 59 -5.95 22.02 -15.27
C ARG A 59 -5.69 20.79 -14.41
N PRO A 60 -4.47 20.61 -13.89
CA PRO A 60 -4.14 19.41 -13.12
C PRO A 60 -5.01 19.24 -11.87
N GLN A 61 -5.51 20.35 -11.30
CA GLN A 61 -6.43 20.34 -10.16
C GLN A 61 -7.84 19.89 -10.56
N ASP A 62 -8.30 20.29 -11.74
CA ASP A 62 -9.64 19.96 -12.24
C ASP A 62 -9.71 18.48 -12.63
N VAL A 63 -8.69 17.98 -13.34
CA VAL A 63 -8.55 16.55 -13.69
C VAL A 63 -8.59 15.68 -12.45
N VAL A 64 -7.86 16.06 -11.41
CA VAL A 64 -7.81 15.28 -10.16
C VAL A 64 -9.12 15.40 -9.39
N ARG A 65 -9.78 16.56 -9.40
CA ARG A 65 -11.11 16.72 -8.81
C ARG A 65 -12.14 15.86 -9.51
N ASP A 66 -12.13 15.84 -10.84
CA ASP A 66 -13.05 15.04 -11.65
C ASP A 66 -12.83 13.54 -11.42
N TYR A 67 -11.56 13.11 -11.44
CA TYR A 67 -11.20 11.75 -11.07
C TYR A 67 -11.62 11.39 -9.64
N LEU A 68 -11.42 12.29 -8.67
CA LEU A 68 -11.82 12.02 -7.29
C LEU A 68 -13.35 12.01 -7.13
N SER A 69 -14.09 12.79 -7.91
CA SER A 69 -15.55 12.76 -7.93
C SER A 69 -16.12 11.50 -8.57
N THR A 70 -15.44 10.92 -9.55
CA THR A 70 -15.79 9.59 -10.09
C THR A 70 -15.39 8.47 -9.13
N MET A 71 -14.37 8.68 -8.30
CA MET A 71 -14.04 7.83 -7.14
C MET A 71 -14.97 8.10 -5.95
N ASP A 72 -16.28 7.98 -6.15
CA ASP A 72 -17.25 8.27 -5.09
C ASP A 72 -17.24 7.20 -3.97
N SER A 73 -17.43 7.70 -2.75
CA SER A 73 -17.77 7.10 -1.44
C SER A 73 -17.61 5.58 -1.19
N ALA A 74 -18.06 4.73 -2.11
CA ALA A 74 -18.01 3.28 -2.02
C ALA A 74 -16.57 2.72 -2.04
N ASP A 75 -15.70 3.26 -2.90
CA ASP A 75 -14.29 2.82 -2.93
C ASP A 75 -13.53 3.37 -1.72
N LEU A 76 -13.82 4.59 -1.26
CA LEU A 76 -13.30 5.18 -0.01
C LEU A 76 -13.67 4.36 1.23
N CYS A 77 -14.95 3.99 1.36
CA CYS A 77 -15.44 3.15 2.46
C CYS A 77 -14.77 1.77 2.44
N LYS A 78 -14.62 1.15 1.25
CA LYS A 78 -13.82 -0.07 1.10
C LYS A 78 -12.38 0.11 1.56
N GLN A 79 -11.73 1.25 1.28
CA GLN A 79 -10.35 1.51 1.74
C GLN A 79 -10.25 1.58 3.26
N VAL A 80 -11.17 2.30 3.91
CA VAL A 80 -11.21 2.44 5.36
C VAL A 80 -11.46 1.09 6.03
N CYS A 81 -12.39 0.30 5.50
CA CYS A 81 -12.70 -1.03 6.02
C CYS A 81 -11.56 -2.03 5.84
N VAL A 82 -10.89 -2.05 4.67
CA VAL A 82 -9.74 -2.94 4.42
C VAL A 82 -8.59 -2.59 5.36
N ARG A 83 -8.30 -1.31 5.59
CA ARG A 83 -7.22 -0.90 6.50
C ARG A 83 -7.48 -1.35 7.94
N LYS A 84 -8.74 -1.27 8.40
CA LYS A 84 -9.16 -1.80 9.71
C LYS A 84 -8.99 -3.32 9.75
N ARG A 85 -9.47 -4.05 8.74
CA ARG A 85 -9.36 -5.52 8.63
C ARG A 85 -7.90 -5.99 8.67
N VAL A 86 -7.00 -5.33 7.93
CA VAL A 86 -5.57 -5.67 7.89
C VAL A 86 -4.91 -5.45 9.25
N LYS A 87 -5.23 -4.34 9.96
CA LYS A 87 -4.70 -4.09 11.30
C LYS A 87 -5.15 -5.17 12.30
N HIS A 88 -6.42 -5.55 12.25
CA HIS A 88 -6.94 -6.63 13.11
C HIS A 88 -6.34 -7.99 12.75
N ALA A 89 -6.16 -8.30 11.47
CA ALA A 89 -5.51 -9.54 11.03
C ALA A 89 -4.06 -9.63 11.50
N ALA A 90 -3.28 -8.54 11.36
CA ALA A 90 -1.90 -8.49 11.84
C ALA A 90 -1.81 -8.67 13.37
N ALA A 91 -2.71 -8.03 14.13
CA ALA A 91 -2.78 -8.21 15.58
C ALA A 91 -3.12 -9.66 15.96
N MET A 92 -4.08 -10.28 15.26
CA MET A 92 -4.46 -11.68 15.49
C MET A 92 -3.29 -12.63 15.22
N ILE A 93 -2.56 -12.44 14.13
CA ILE A 93 -1.35 -13.23 13.81
C ILE A 93 -0.30 -13.08 14.92
N LEU A 94 -0.08 -11.85 15.40
CA LEU A 94 0.91 -11.59 16.44
C LEU A 94 0.55 -12.29 17.76
N VAL A 95 -0.74 -12.26 18.14
CA VAL A 95 -1.23 -13.01 19.32
C VAL A 95 -1.04 -14.51 19.12
N LEU A 96 -1.37 -15.06 17.95
CA LEU A 96 -1.15 -16.48 17.65
C LEU A 96 0.33 -16.87 17.78
N CYS A 97 1.24 -16.07 17.23
CA CYS A 97 2.68 -16.29 17.38
C CYS A 97 3.14 -16.28 18.84
N LEU A 98 2.66 -15.31 19.64
CA LEU A 98 2.98 -15.24 21.07
C LEU A 98 2.47 -16.47 21.82
N THR A 99 1.24 -16.90 21.55
CA THR A 99 0.68 -18.11 22.19
C THR A 99 1.46 -19.37 21.81
N ALA A 100 1.83 -19.52 20.54
CA ALA A 100 2.64 -20.66 20.09
C ALA A 100 4.03 -20.66 20.75
N PHE A 101 4.65 -19.49 20.90
CA PHE A 101 5.93 -19.34 21.59
C PHE A 101 5.84 -19.72 23.07
N LEU A 102 4.78 -19.27 23.77
CA LEU A 102 4.54 -19.62 25.17
C LEU A 102 4.31 -21.13 25.36
N LEU A 103 3.55 -21.77 24.46
CA LEU A 103 3.35 -23.21 24.48
C LEU A 103 4.67 -23.96 24.27
N HIS A 104 5.46 -23.55 23.28
CA HIS A 104 6.78 -24.13 23.05
C HIS A 104 7.70 -24.00 24.27
N ALA A 105 7.77 -22.80 24.86
CA ALA A 105 8.54 -22.57 26.07
C ALA A 105 8.04 -23.44 27.25
N GLY A 106 6.72 -23.59 27.39
CA GLY A 106 6.10 -24.45 28.41
C GLY A 106 6.45 -25.93 28.24
N VAL A 107 6.44 -26.45 27.02
CA VAL A 107 6.84 -27.84 26.72
C VAL A 107 8.33 -28.05 27.04
N VAL A 108 9.20 -27.14 26.59
CA VAL A 108 10.63 -27.22 26.89
C VAL A 108 10.89 -27.15 28.40
N TYR A 109 10.20 -26.27 29.11
CA TYR A 109 10.30 -26.15 30.56
C TYR A 109 9.83 -27.42 31.28
N LYS A 110 8.74 -28.05 30.82
CA LYS A 110 8.27 -29.34 31.35
C LYS A 110 9.31 -30.44 31.17
N ILE A 111 9.94 -30.52 29.99
CA ILE A 111 11.02 -31.48 29.71
C ILE A 111 12.21 -31.24 30.65
N TYR A 112 12.60 -29.97 30.83
CA TYR A 112 13.69 -29.62 31.77
C TYR A 112 13.38 -30.05 33.21
N LEU A 113 12.14 -29.85 33.67
CA LEU A 113 11.74 -30.23 35.02
C LEU A 113 11.70 -31.75 35.20
N ASP A 114 11.24 -32.48 34.18
CA ASP A 114 11.20 -33.95 34.20
C ASP A 114 12.61 -34.54 34.34
N GLN A 115 13.58 -34.02 33.58
CA GLN A 115 14.98 -34.42 33.71
C GLN A 115 15.52 -34.14 35.12
N LYS A 116 15.22 -32.97 35.69
CA LYS A 116 15.66 -32.63 37.05
C LYS A 116 15.05 -33.58 38.09
N ASN A 117 13.78 -33.94 37.94
CA ASN A 117 13.10 -34.85 38.85
C ASN A 117 13.69 -36.27 38.78
N GLN A 118 13.99 -36.80 37.59
CA GLN A 118 14.61 -38.13 37.47
C GLN A 118 15.99 -38.21 38.13
N VAL A 119 16.80 -37.17 38.00
CA VAL A 119 18.13 -37.11 38.65
C VAL A 119 18.02 -37.10 40.18
N ILE A 120 17.00 -36.45 40.73
CA ILE A 120 16.75 -36.43 42.18
C ILE A 120 16.27 -37.81 42.67
N THR A 121 15.34 -38.44 41.95
CA THR A 121 14.81 -39.77 42.30
C THR A 121 15.91 -40.82 42.34
N HIS A 122 16.81 -40.85 41.34
CA HIS A 122 17.94 -41.79 41.33
C HIS A 122 18.90 -41.56 42.51
N ARG A 123 19.09 -40.32 42.97
CA ARG A 123 19.95 -40.06 44.14
C ARG A 123 19.32 -40.52 45.45
N LEU A 124 17.99 -40.46 45.59
CA LEU A 124 17.31 -40.90 46.82
C LEU A 124 17.45 -42.42 47.01
N ILE A 125 17.27 -43.20 45.93
CA ILE A 125 17.29 -44.69 45.96
C ILE A 125 18.69 -45.26 46.29
N VAL A 126 19.77 -44.48 46.10
CA VAL A 126 21.15 -44.93 46.39
C VAL A 126 21.54 -44.72 47.87
N ILE A 127 20.80 -43.90 48.61
CA ILE A 127 21.11 -43.53 50.00
C ILE A 127 20.33 -44.40 51.01
N GLU A 128 19.24 -45.04 50.57
CA GLU A 128 18.45 -46.02 51.34
C GLU A 128 18.97 -47.44 51.16
#